data_AF-A0A4Y9LUL7-F1
#
_entry.id   AF-A0A4Y9LUL7-F1
#
_cell.length_a   1.000
_cell.length_b   1.000
_cell.length_c   1.000
_cell.angle_alpha   90.00
_cell.angle_beta   90.00
_cell.angle_gamma   90.00
#
_symmetry.space_group_name_H-M   'P 1'
#
loop_
_entity.id
_entity.type
_entity.pdbx_description
1 polymer ?
#
loop_
_entity_poly.entity_id
_entity_poly.type
_entity_poly.pdbx_seq_one_letter_code
_entity_poly.pdbx_strand_id
1 'polypeptide(L)'
;MSSDRPGGPADVVPGEPEEPDDERAGKAARKRREDKKKGSLLRELPILLLTAFVLALVVKTFFVQAFFIPSGSMEQTLHGCTGCTGDRVLVNKVPYWFGEPEPGEIVVFEGPDTWTPEIEVEEPSNWFTGSLLWLGRTLGVAPPSEDDFVKRVIATEHQTVQCCDVEGRLTVDGEPLDEPYIFEDMPIEQRPFGPVTVPEGRLWVMGDHRSASADSRQHVGDKYGGTIGVDDVIGKASLIVWPLDRFGVLDSPDIQNLEAAGVPVGGSPSPVGAVVAAPYVLGLAGAVPLRLWRRRRRARRAAG
;
A
#
# COMPACT_ATOMS: atom_id res chain seq x y z
N MET A 1 14.07 -75.48 -104.10
CA MET A 1 12.71 -76.01 -103.87
C MET A 1 12.43 -75.93 -102.38
N SER A 2 11.35 -75.22 -101.98
CA SER A 2 10.58 -75.20 -100.71
C SER A 2 11.32 -75.43 -99.37
N SER A 3 11.07 -74.75 -98.25
CA SER A 3 9.93 -73.93 -97.79
C SER A 3 10.24 -73.41 -96.36
N ASP A 4 9.73 -72.22 -96.04
CA ASP A 4 9.15 -71.75 -94.76
C ASP A 4 9.91 -71.78 -93.42
N ARG A 5 10.30 -70.58 -92.94
CA ARG A 5 9.56 -69.76 -91.93
C ARG A 5 10.40 -68.54 -91.46
N PRO A 6 9.80 -67.35 -91.25
CA PRO A 6 10.46 -66.20 -90.63
C PRO A 6 10.03 -65.97 -89.16
N GLY A 7 10.97 -65.58 -88.30
CA GLY A 7 10.74 -64.81 -87.07
C GLY A 7 11.82 -63.72 -87.05
N GLY A 8 11.53 -62.42 -87.02
CA GLY A 8 10.78 -61.68 -86.01
C GLY A 8 11.81 -60.88 -85.19
N PRO A 9 12.04 -59.59 -85.47
CA PRO A 9 13.20 -58.86 -84.95
C PRO A 9 12.99 -58.29 -83.55
N ALA A 10 14.12 -58.00 -82.90
CA ALA A 10 14.27 -57.60 -81.50
C ALA A 10 13.44 -56.39 -81.06
N ASP A 11 12.84 -56.51 -79.86
CA ASP A 11 12.17 -55.43 -79.16
C ASP A 11 13.19 -54.42 -78.59
N VAL A 12 13.07 -53.17 -79.02
CA VAL A 12 13.68 -51.98 -78.40
C VAL A 12 12.54 -51.17 -77.79
N VAL A 13 12.45 -51.16 -76.46
CA VAL A 13 11.49 -50.35 -75.71
C VAL A 13 12.08 -48.95 -75.49
N PRO A 14 11.41 -47.85 -75.86
CA PRO A 14 11.85 -46.49 -75.55
C PRO A 14 11.63 -46.16 -74.07
N GLY A 15 12.62 -45.55 -73.43
CA GLY A 15 12.52 -45.04 -72.05
C GLY A 15 11.65 -43.79 -71.94
N GLU A 16 10.81 -43.75 -70.90
CA GLU A 16 10.07 -42.58 -70.44
C GLU A 16 10.96 -41.68 -69.55
N PRO A 17 10.68 -40.36 -69.45
CA PRO A 17 11.55 -39.41 -68.76
C PRO A 17 11.37 -39.41 -67.24
N GLU A 18 12.47 -39.32 -66.50
CA GLU A 18 12.49 -39.17 -65.04
C GLU A 18 11.95 -37.80 -64.60
N GLU A 19 10.89 -37.78 -63.79
CA GLU A 19 10.55 -36.65 -62.92
C GLU A 19 11.34 -36.74 -61.60
N PRO A 20 11.86 -35.63 -61.04
CA PRO A 20 12.58 -35.64 -59.78
C PRO A 20 11.61 -35.72 -58.59
N ASP A 21 11.70 -36.79 -57.81
CA ASP A 21 10.84 -37.05 -56.66
C ASP A 21 11.13 -36.08 -55.48
N ASP A 22 10.09 -35.36 -55.08
CA ASP A 22 10.03 -34.17 -54.23
C ASP A 22 10.18 -34.49 -52.72
N GLU A 23 10.58 -35.72 -52.36
CA GLU A 23 10.53 -36.22 -50.99
C GLU A 23 11.69 -35.76 -50.07
N ARG A 24 12.81 -35.29 -50.64
CA ARG A 24 13.95 -34.80 -49.83
C ARG A 24 13.76 -33.37 -49.31
N ALA A 25 12.90 -32.57 -49.93
CA ALA A 25 12.63 -31.19 -49.51
C ALA A 25 11.76 -31.14 -48.23
N GLY A 26 10.82 -32.08 -48.07
CA GLY A 26 9.89 -32.12 -46.93
C GLY A 26 10.56 -32.43 -45.58
N LYS A 27 11.56 -33.31 -45.55
CA LYS A 27 12.24 -33.71 -44.29
C LYS A 27 13.24 -32.67 -43.80
N ALA A 28 13.91 -31.94 -44.71
CA ALA A 28 14.78 -30.84 -44.36
C ALA A 28 13.99 -29.61 -43.86
N ALA A 29 12.83 -29.33 -44.43
CA ALA A 29 11.96 -28.25 -43.98
C ALA A 29 11.29 -28.53 -42.62
N ARG A 30 10.96 -29.80 -42.34
CA ARG A 30 10.34 -30.20 -41.06
C ARG A 30 11.34 -30.19 -39.89
N LYS A 31 12.59 -30.65 -40.12
CA LYS A 31 13.65 -30.62 -39.09
C LYS A 31 14.13 -29.20 -38.77
N ARG A 32 14.00 -28.24 -39.69
CA ARG A 32 14.40 -26.83 -39.48
C ARG A 32 13.37 -25.99 -38.71
N ARG A 33 12.17 -26.52 -38.45
CA ARG A 33 11.10 -25.84 -37.71
C ARG A 33 11.06 -26.17 -36.22
N GLU A 34 11.68 -27.26 -35.77
CA GLU A 34 11.68 -27.65 -34.35
C GLU A 34 12.79 -26.99 -33.52
N ASP A 35 13.92 -26.62 -34.12
CA ASP A 35 15.06 -26.05 -33.38
C ASP A 35 14.98 -24.53 -33.11
N LYS A 36 13.96 -23.83 -33.63
CA LYS A 36 13.88 -22.35 -33.53
C LYS A 36 13.00 -21.79 -32.41
N LYS A 37 12.32 -22.62 -31.61
CA LYS A 37 11.37 -22.13 -30.59
C LYS A 37 11.92 -22.00 -29.17
N LYS A 38 13.16 -22.41 -28.90
CA LYS A 38 13.74 -22.34 -27.54
C LYS A 38 14.34 -20.97 -27.17
N GLY A 39 14.50 -20.06 -28.14
CA GLY A 39 15.00 -18.69 -27.90
C GLY A 39 13.93 -17.65 -27.54
N SER A 40 12.64 -17.97 -27.71
CA SER A 40 11.53 -17.05 -27.38
C SER A 40 11.34 -16.94 -25.87
N LEU A 41 11.37 -18.06 -25.15
CA LEU A 41 11.10 -18.09 -23.71
C LEU A 41 12.15 -17.34 -22.89
N LEU A 42 13.44 -17.46 -23.21
CA LEU A 42 14.52 -16.72 -22.52
C LEU A 42 14.51 -15.22 -22.85
N ARG A 43 13.86 -14.79 -23.94
CA ARG A 43 13.70 -13.39 -24.33
C ARG A 43 12.40 -12.77 -23.82
N GLU A 44 11.34 -13.56 -23.73
CA GLU A 44 10.05 -13.19 -23.16
C GLU A 44 10.09 -13.15 -21.63
N LEU A 45 10.89 -14.01 -21.00
CA LEU A 45 11.04 -14.07 -19.53
C LEU A 45 11.51 -12.73 -18.93
N PRO A 46 12.58 -12.06 -19.41
CA PRO A 46 12.96 -10.73 -18.91
C PRO A 46 11.87 -9.68 -19.08
N ILE A 47 11.12 -9.70 -20.19
CA ILE A 47 10.04 -8.73 -20.44
C ILE A 47 8.88 -8.96 -19.46
N LEU A 48 8.50 -10.21 -19.24
CA LEU A 48 7.47 -10.57 -18.27
C LEU A 48 7.88 -10.20 -16.84
N LEU A 49 9.12 -10.52 -16.45
CA LEU A 49 9.66 -10.16 -15.14
C LEU A 49 9.71 -8.63 -14.97
N LEU A 50 10.17 -7.90 -15.98
CA LEU A 50 10.20 -6.44 -15.94
C LEU A 50 8.78 -5.87 -15.84
N THR A 51 7.83 -6.39 -16.61
CA THR A 51 6.42 -5.95 -16.57
C THR A 51 5.80 -6.22 -15.19
N ALA A 52 6.02 -7.42 -14.64
CA ALA A 52 5.55 -7.76 -13.30
C ALA A 52 6.20 -6.88 -12.22
N PHE A 53 7.49 -6.59 -12.34
CA PHE A 53 8.21 -5.70 -11.44
C PHE A 53 7.66 -4.26 -11.51
N VAL A 54 7.48 -3.71 -12.71
CA VAL A 54 6.91 -2.37 -12.91
C VAL A 54 5.48 -2.32 -12.38
N LEU A 55 4.65 -3.33 -12.65
CA LEU A 55 3.30 -3.40 -12.12
C LEU A 55 3.31 -3.45 -10.59
N ALA A 56 4.18 -4.26 -9.99
CA ALA A 56 4.34 -4.34 -8.54
C ALA A 56 4.79 -2.99 -7.95
N LEU A 57 5.70 -2.27 -8.61
CA LEU A 57 6.08 -0.91 -8.20
C LEU A 57 4.89 0.04 -8.27
N VAL A 58 4.13 0.05 -9.37
CA VAL A 58 2.94 0.90 -9.51
C VAL A 58 1.91 0.61 -8.41
N VAL A 59 1.60 -0.67 -8.17
CA VAL A 59 0.66 -1.07 -7.12
C VAL A 59 1.14 -0.60 -5.75
N LYS A 60 2.43 -0.76 -5.44
CA LYS A 60 3.00 -0.40 -4.13
C LYS A 60 3.18 1.09 -3.92
N THR A 61 3.58 1.80 -4.97
CA THR A 61 3.74 3.25 -4.93
C THR A 61 2.40 3.92 -4.72
N PHE A 62 1.36 3.47 -5.40
CA PHE A 62 0.09 4.20 -5.43
C PHE A 62 -1.00 3.61 -4.55
N PHE A 63 -1.15 2.30 -4.43
CA PHE A 63 -2.38 1.70 -3.90
C PHE A 63 -2.23 1.14 -2.50
N VAL A 64 -1.33 0.15 -2.32
CA VAL A 64 -1.25 -0.62 -1.07
C VAL A 64 0.19 -0.99 -0.71
N GLN A 65 0.50 -1.00 0.58
CA GLN A 65 1.81 -1.41 1.09
C GLN A 65 1.64 -2.21 2.38
N ALA A 66 2.39 -3.30 2.53
CA ALA A 66 2.40 -4.08 3.75
C ALA A 66 3.46 -3.53 4.72
N PHE A 67 3.09 -3.35 5.98
CA PHE A 67 3.97 -2.92 7.07
C PHE A 67 3.98 -3.97 8.18
N PHE A 68 5.14 -4.15 8.80
CA PHE A 68 5.29 -4.95 10.00
C PHE A 68 5.24 -4.03 11.22
N ILE A 69 4.51 -4.40 12.27
CA ILE A 69 4.35 -3.61 13.50
C ILE A 69 5.33 -4.13 14.57
N PRO A 70 6.39 -3.37 14.89
CA PRO A 70 7.44 -3.86 15.77
C PRO A 70 7.28 -3.42 17.24
N SER A 71 6.35 -2.49 17.52
CA SER A 71 6.15 -1.87 18.84
C SER A 71 4.73 -2.06 19.37
N GLY A 72 4.58 -2.02 20.70
CA GLY A 72 3.29 -2.17 21.39
C GLY A 72 2.58 -0.83 21.67
N SER A 73 2.90 0.23 20.92
CA SER A 73 2.32 1.57 21.16
C SER A 73 0.85 1.69 20.74
N MET A 74 0.36 0.70 19.98
CA MET A 74 -1.01 0.57 19.51
C MET A 74 -1.69 -0.69 20.09
N GLU A 75 -1.21 -1.20 21.24
CA GLU A 75 -1.62 -2.50 21.80
C GLU A 75 -3.15 -2.63 22.04
N GLN A 76 -3.61 -3.88 21.97
CA GLN A 76 -4.95 -4.39 21.63
C GLN A 76 -5.47 -4.08 20.23
N THR A 77 -5.18 -2.90 19.66
CA THR A 77 -5.56 -2.61 18.27
C THR A 77 -4.58 -3.26 17.29
N LEU A 78 -3.29 -2.99 17.45
CA LEU A 78 -2.17 -3.58 16.72
C LEU A 78 -1.18 -4.16 17.72
N HIS A 79 -0.92 -5.46 17.60
CA HIS A 79 -0.01 -6.13 18.50
C HIS A 79 1.40 -6.05 17.92
N GLY A 80 2.32 -5.49 18.70
CA GLY A 80 3.74 -5.46 18.37
C GLY A 80 4.59 -5.66 19.62
N CYS A 81 5.75 -6.26 19.43
CA CYS A 81 6.72 -6.44 20.51
C CYS A 81 8.15 -6.50 19.97
N THR A 82 9.08 -5.98 20.76
CA THR A 82 10.52 -6.02 20.45
C THR A 82 11.01 -7.47 20.42
N GLY A 83 11.49 -7.92 19.25
CA GLY A 83 12.07 -9.26 19.07
C GLY A 83 11.07 -10.40 18.85
N CYS A 84 9.79 -10.11 18.63
CA CYS A 84 8.75 -11.11 18.36
C CYS A 84 8.19 -10.99 16.92
N THR A 85 7.24 -11.86 16.55
CA THR A 85 6.44 -11.67 15.33
C THR A 85 5.16 -10.89 15.65
N GLY A 86 5.19 -9.57 15.47
CA GLY A 86 4.01 -8.71 15.55
C GLY A 86 3.11 -8.79 14.32
N ASP A 87 2.12 -7.91 14.29
CA ASP A 87 1.16 -7.81 13.18
C ASP A 87 1.81 -7.39 11.87
N ARG A 88 1.20 -7.83 10.78
CA ARG A 88 1.40 -7.24 9.46
C ARG A 88 0.11 -6.58 9.02
N VAL A 89 0.21 -5.29 8.71
CA VAL A 89 -0.92 -4.47 8.28
C VAL A 89 -0.80 -4.09 6.81
N LEU A 90 -1.92 -4.09 6.09
CA LEU A 90 -2.02 -3.53 4.77
C LEU A 90 -2.49 -2.07 4.87
N VAL A 91 -1.63 -1.18 4.36
CA VAL A 91 -1.82 0.26 4.35
C VAL A 91 -2.41 0.67 3.00
N ASN A 92 -3.60 1.26 3.02
CA ASN A 92 -4.32 1.77 1.87
C ASN A 92 -4.01 3.25 1.65
N LYS A 93 -3.54 3.59 0.45
CA LYS A 93 -3.15 4.95 0.06
C LYS A 93 -4.25 5.68 -0.74
N VAL A 94 -5.22 4.94 -1.27
CA VAL A 94 -6.26 5.45 -2.19
C VAL A 94 -7.14 6.54 -1.55
N PRO A 95 -7.60 6.42 -0.28
CA PRO A 95 -8.43 7.46 0.34
C PRO A 95 -7.75 8.84 0.32
N TYR A 96 -6.43 8.86 0.53
CA TYR A 96 -5.66 10.11 0.63
C TYR A 96 -5.14 10.65 -0.71
N TRP A 97 -5.57 10.06 -1.84
CA TRP A 97 -5.31 10.69 -3.14
C TRP A 97 -6.14 11.92 -3.36
N PHE A 98 -7.35 11.94 -2.80
CA PHE A 98 -8.35 13.00 -2.96
C PHE A 98 -8.95 13.47 -1.64
N GLY A 99 -8.81 12.70 -0.57
CA GLY A 99 -9.19 13.06 0.79
C GLY A 99 -7.99 13.36 1.68
N GLU A 100 -8.29 13.68 2.93
CA GLU A 100 -7.32 13.92 4.00
C GLU A 100 -7.63 12.95 5.15
N PRO A 101 -6.65 12.62 6.01
CA PRO A 101 -6.90 11.75 7.15
C PRO A 101 -7.92 12.34 8.12
N GLU A 102 -8.84 11.51 8.59
CA GLU A 102 -9.94 11.89 9.47
C GLU A 102 -9.69 11.44 10.91
N PRO A 103 -10.29 12.10 11.93
CA PRO A 103 -10.25 11.65 13.31
C PRO A 103 -10.73 10.19 13.45
N GLY A 104 -10.05 9.42 14.28
CA GLY A 104 -10.32 8.00 14.49
C GLY A 104 -9.59 7.07 13.52
N GLU A 105 -9.02 7.57 12.42
CA GLU A 105 -8.25 6.73 11.48
C GLU A 105 -6.88 6.35 12.02
N ILE A 106 -6.42 5.14 11.70
CA ILE A 106 -5.06 4.68 11.99
C ILE A 106 -4.19 4.94 10.76
N VAL A 107 -3.12 5.72 10.94
CA VAL A 107 -2.23 6.13 9.86
C VAL A 107 -0.81 5.62 10.09
N VAL A 108 -0.17 5.25 8.98
CA VAL A 108 1.29 5.06 8.93
C VAL A 108 1.91 6.29 8.30
N PHE A 109 2.96 6.84 8.91
CA PHE A 109 3.61 8.08 8.47
C PHE A 109 5.10 8.07 8.77
N GLU A 110 5.84 8.90 8.04
CA GLU A 110 7.24 9.20 8.32
C GLU A 110 7.32 10.26 9.43
N GLY A 111 7.96 9.94 10.55
CA GLY A 111 8.06 10.82 11.71
C GLY A 111 9.00 12.01 11.46
N PRO A 112 8.77 13.18 12.07
CA PRO A 112 9.75 14.26 12.06
C PRO A 112 11.06 13.84 12.73
N ASP A 113 12.21 14.39 12.30
CA ASP A 113 13.54 14.11 12.91
C ASP A 113 13.61 14.38 14.43
N THR A 114 12.65 15.12 14.99
CA THR A 114 12.57 15.39 16.43
C THR A 114 11.95 14.24 17.22
N TRP A 115 11.35 13.26 16.55
CA TRP A 115 10.72 12.10 17.17
C TRP A 115 11.75 11.01 17.38
N THR A 116 11.77 10.44 18.58
CA THR A 116 12.65 9.31 18.89
C THR A 116 12.13 8.06 18.19
N PRO A 117 12.96 7.33 17.43
CA PRO A 117 12.56 6.06 16.84
C PRO A 117 12.07 5.06 17.90
N GLU A 118 11.01 4.32 17.59
CA GLU A 118 10.49 3.26 18.49
C GLU A 118 11.32 1.98 18.44
N ILE A 119 12.13 1.83 17.39
CA ILE A 119 13.01 0.69 17.16
C ILE A 119 14.39 1.17 16.71
N GLU A 120 15.42 0.42 17.08
CA GLU A 120 16.75 0.53 16.48
C GLU A 120 16.90 -0.59 15.45
N VAL A 121 17.12 -0.24 14.18
CA VAL A 121 17.37 -1.22 13.11
C VAL A 121 18.81 -1.09 12.64
N GLU A 122 19.57 -2.18 12.70
CA GLU A 122 20.91 -2.19 12.10
C GLU A 122 20.83 -2.09 10.57
N GLU A 123 21.11 -0.91 10.03
CA GLU A 123 21.18 -0.70 8.59
C GLU A 123 22.42 -1.37 7.98
N PRO A 124 22.27 -2.12 6.88
CA PRO A 124 23.35 -2.92 6.31
C PRO A 124 24.48 -2.06 5.71
N SER A 125 25.74 -2.45 5.98
CA SER A 125 26.93 -1.77 5.44
C SER A 125 27.26 -2.09 3.99
N ASN A 126 26.63 -3.11 3.39
CA ASN A 126 26.89 -3.54 2.02
C ASN A 126 25.62 -3.55 1.15
N TRP A 127 25.82 -3.31 -0.15
CA TRP A 127 24.72 -3.14 -1.11
C TRP A 127 23.88 -4.41 -1.31
N PHE A 128 24.46 -5.60 -1.11
CA PHE A 128 23.76 -6.87 -1.32
C PHE A 128 22.75 -7.14 -0.20
N THR A 129 23.17 -7.01 1.06
CA THR A 129 22.26 -7.13 2.21
C THR A 129 21.27 -5.98 2.26
N GLY A 130 21.67 -4.77 1.84
CA GLY A 130 20.74 -3.65 1.62
C GLY A 130 19.65 -3.97 0.59
N SER A 131 20.01 -4.61 -0.52
CA SER A 131 19.03 -5.03 -1.54
C SER A 131 18.06 -6.10 -1.02
N LEU A 132 18.54 -7.02 -0.17
CA LEU A 132 17.70 -8.05 0.43
C LEU A 132 16.75 -7.47 1.49
N LEU A 133 17.24 -6.55 2.33
CA LEU A 133 16.44 -5.83 3.31
C LEU A 133 15.35 -4.99 2.63
N TRP A 134 15.72 -4.23 1.58
CA TRP A 134 14.77 -3.48 0.77
C TRP A 134 13.67 -4.37 0.20
N LEU A 135 14.01 -5.56 -0.31
CA LEU A 135 13.04 -6.51 -0.82
C LEU A 135 12.14 -7.05 0.30
N GLY A 136 12.72 -7.34 1.47
CA GLY A 136 11.98 -7.77 2.65
C GLY A 136 10.96 -6.73 3.13
N ARG A 137 11.37 -5.46 3.22
CA ARG A 137 10.50 -4.32 3.55
C ARG A 137 9.39 -4.17 2.52
N THR A 138 9.76 -4.27 1.24
CA THR A 138 8.84 -4.23 0.10
C THR A 138 7.79 -5.34 0.14
N LEU A 139 8.10 -6.48 0.74
CA LEU A 139 7.18 -7.62 0.91
C LEU A 139 6.47 -7.64 2.28
N GLY A 140 6.77 -6.69 3.19
CA GLY A 140 6.24 -6.68 4.55
C GLY A 140 6.77 -7.81 5.44
N VAL A 141 7.90 -8.43 5.06
CA VAL A 141 8.54 -9.53 5.81
C VAL A 141 9.77 -9.09 6.60
N ALA A 142 10.19 -7.84 6.45
CA ALA A 142 11.22 -7.20 7.25
C ALA A 142 10.63 -6.03 8.05
N PRO A 143 11.27 -5.60 9.16
CA PRO A 143 10.84 -4.44 9.91
C PRO A 143 10.85 -3.18 9.03
N PRO A 144 9.94 -2.22 9.30
CA PRO A 144 9.88 -0.95 8.59
C PRO A 144 11.16 -0.11 8.83
N SER A 145 11.22 1.10 8.27
CA SER A 145 12.29 2.02 8.65
C SER A 145 12.10 2.48 10.10
N GLU A 146 13.19 2.91 10.75
CA GLU A 146 13.13 3.44 12.11
C GLU A 146 12.31 4.74 12.22
N ASP A 147 12.11 5.40 11.08
CA ASP A 147 11.36 6.65 10.94
C ASP A 147 9.86 6.42 10.61
N ASP A 148 9.41 5.18 10.40
CA ASP A 148 8.00 4.88 10.12
C ASP A 148 7.22 4.61 11.41
N PHE A 149 6.18 5.41 11.67
CA PHE A 149 5.31 5.29 12.84
C PHE A 149 3.89 4.89 12.45
N VAL A 150 3.18 4.22 13.37
CA VAL A 150 1.74 3.95 13.27
C VAL A 150 1.03 4.53 14.47
N LYS A 151 0.05 5.42 14.25
CA LYS A 151 -0.73 6.08 15.31
C LYS A 151 -2.16 6.35 14.86
N ARG A 152 -3.05 6.65 15.80
CA ARG A 152 -4.41 7.11 15.52
C ARG A 152 -4.46 8.63 15.38
N VAL A 153 -5.18 9.12 14.37
CA VAL A 153 -5.49 10.54 14.21
C VAL A 153 -6.53 10.93 15.25
N ILE A 154 -6.22 11.92 16.07
CA ILE A 154 -7.10 12.40 17.13
C ILE A 154 -7.71 13.75 16.78
N ALA A 155 -6.91 14.64 16.15
CA ALA A 155 -7.38 15.94 15.71
C ALA A 155 -6.71 16.34 14.39
N THR A 156 -7.46 17.06 13.57
CA THR A 156 -7.05 17.56 12.25
C THR A 156 -6.90 19.09 12.29
N GLU A 157 -6.57 19.70 11.15
CA GLU A 157 -6.29 21.13 11.07
C GLU A 157 -7.36 22.01 11.72
N HIS A 158 -6.90 23.09 12.36
CA HIS A 158 -7.71 24.08 13.08
C HIS A 158 -8.42 23.60 14.34
N GLN A 159 -8.50 22.29 14.58
CA GLN A 159 -9.02 21.75 15.83
C GLN A 159 -8.03 22.01 16.97
N THR A 160 -8.55 22.16 18.19
CA THR A 160 -7.75 22.35 19.40
C THR A 160 -7.88 21.14 20.30
N VAL A 161 -6.78 20.43 20.52
CA VAL A 161 -6.70 19.27 21.40
C VAL A 161 -6.06 19.64 22.73
N GLN A 162 -6.64 19.13 23.82
CA GLN A 162 -6.08 19.30 25.15
C GLN A 162 -6.49 18.13 26.05
N CYS A 163 -5.61 17.79 26.99
CA CYS A 163 -5.98 16.92 28.09
C CYS A 163 -5.87 17.67 29.42
N CYS A 164 -6.84 17.60 30.32
CA CYS A 164 -8.08 16.80 30.25
C CYS A 164 -9.26 17.57 30.83
N ASP A 165 -10.48 17.08 30.56
CA ASP A 165 -11.68 17.53 31.28
C ASP A 165 -11.64 17.10 32.76
N VAL A 166 -12.70 17.45 33.50
CA VAL A 166 -12.81 17.13 34.95
C VAL A 166 -12.88 15.62 35.24
N GLU A 167 -13.19 14.80 34.24
CA GLU A 167 -13.24 13.33 34.33
C GLU A 167 -11.94 12.69 33.82
N GLY A 168 -10.95 13.49 33.42
CA GLY A 168 -9.67 13.02 32.92
C GLY A 168 -9.70 12.54 31.46
N ARG A 169 -10.72 12.92 30.69
CA ARG A 169 -10.87 12.59 29.26
C ARG A 169 -10.18 13.61 28.37
N LEU A 170 -9.69 13.13 27.23
CA LEU A 170 -9.16 13.98 26.17
C LEU A 170 -10.29 14.78 25.52
N THR A 171 -10.03 16.03 25.18
CA THR A 171 -11.02 16.90 24.53
C THR A 171 -10.48 17.47 23.22
N VAL A 172 -11.37 17.62 22.24
CA VAL A 172 -11.12 18.33 20.99
C VAL A 172 -12.18 19.41 20.82
N ASP A 173 -11.75 20.66 20.61
CA ASP A 173 -12.61 21.84 20.52
C ASP A 173 -13.52 22.04 21.74
N GLY A 174 -13.09 21.54 22.90
CA GLY A 174 -13.81 21.61 24.18
C GLY A 174 -14.74 20.44 24.44
N GLU A 175 -14.99 19.57 23.45
CA GLU A 175 -15.85 18.40 23.59
C GLU A 175 -15.02 17.15 23.95
N PRO A 176 -15.48 16.31 24.90
CA PRO A 176 -14.79 15.07 25.24
C PRO A 176 -14.88 14.04 24.11
N LEU A 177 -13.81 13.25 23.94
CA LEU A 177 -13.77 12.17 22.94
C LEU A 177 -14.40 10.87 23.47
N ASP A 178 -14.95 10.07 22.54
CA ASP A 178 -15.25 8.65 22.76
C ASP A 178 -14.09 7.77 22.30
N GLU A 179 -13.41 7.12 23.24
CA GLU A 179 -12.16 6.41 22.97
C GLU A 179 -12.24 4.92 23.38
N PRO A 180 -13.11 4.10 22.76
CA PRO A 180 -13.32 2.70 23.14
C PRO A 180 -12.12 1.79 22.86
N TYR A 181 -11.12 2.30 22.13
CA TYR A 181 -9.90 1.59 21.72
C TYR A 181 -8.73 1.76 22.69
N ILE A 182 -8.85 2.57 23.74
CA ILE A 182 -7.73 2.81 24.65
C ILE A 182 -7.34 1.52 25.36
N PHE A 183 -6.06 1.19 25.25
CA PHE A 183 -5.40 0.20 26.09
C PHE A 183 -4.48 0.93 27.08
N GLU A 184 -4.56 0.57 28.36
CA GLU A 184 -3.74 1.13 29.46
C GLU A 184 -3.47 2.64 29.38
N ASP A 185 -4.34 3.41 30.04
CA ASP A 185 -4.19 4.87 30.07
C ASP A 185 -3.08 5.35 31.02
N MET A 186 -2.60 6.59 30.81
CA MET A 186 -1.68 7.26 31.73
C MET A 186 -2.35 7.55 33.09
N PRO A 187 -1.61 7.64 34.20
CA PRO A 187 -2.12 8.21 35.45
C PRO A 187 -2.64 9.64 35.24
N ILE A 188 -3.74 10.01 35.90
CA ILE A 188 -4.41 11.31 35.71
C ILE A 188 -3.45 12.50 35.91
N GLU A 189 -2.47 12.37 36.79
CA GLU A 189 -1.49 13.42 37.09
C GLU A 189 -0.49 13.65 35.94
N GLN A 190 -0.33 12.68 35.03
CA GLN A 190 0.63 12.71 33.94
C GLN A 190 -0.03 12.92 32.57
N ARG A 191 -1.37 12.90 32.50
CA ARG A 191 -2.13 13.18 31.28
C ARG A 191 -2.12 14.64 30.82
N PRO A 192 -2.05 15.68 31.69
CA PRO A 192 -2.28 17.04 31.25
C PRO A 192 -1.29 17.51 30.20
N PHE A 193 -1.81 18.07 29.11
CA PHE A 193 -1.04 18.75 28.07
C PHE A 193 -1.93 19.75 27.32
N GLY A 194 -1.28 20.65 26.60
CA GLY A 194 -1.96 21.64 25.76
C GLY A 194 -2.55 22.80 26.55
N PRO A 195 -3.47 23.57 25.95
CA PRO A 195 -4.08 23.33 24.64
C PRO A 195 -3.11 23.44 23.45
N VAL A 196 -3.34 22.64 22.42
CA VAL A 196 -2.61 22.68 21.15
C VAL A 196 -3.60 22.82 20.00
N THR A 197 -3.52 23.93 19.26
CA THR A 197 -4.26 24.11 18.01
C THR A 197 -3.47 23.52 16.85
N VAL A 198 -4.06 22.59 16.12
CA VAL A 198 -3.42 21.89 15.01
C VAL A 198 -3.23 22.87 13.83
N PRO A 199 -2.00 23.11 13.35
CA PRO A 199 -1.77 23.99 12.21
C PRO A 199 -2.37 23.44 10.90
N GLU A 200 -2.58 24.32 9.91
CA GLU A 200 -3.06 23.95 8.58
C GLU A 200 -2.21 22.83 7.95
N GLY A 201 -2.88 21.81 7.40
CA GLY A 201 -2.23 20.66 6.77
C GLY A 201 -1.40 19.78 7.70
N ARG A 202 -1.71 19.76 9.00
CA ARG A 202 -1.07 18.90 10.02
C ARG A 202 -2.11 18.10 10.79
N LEU A 203 -1.63 17.09 11.51
CA LEU A 203 -2.42 16.14 12.30
C LEU A 203 -1.83 16.02 13.69
N TRP A 204 -2.70 15.88 14.69
CA TRP A 204 -2.33 15.43 16.02
C TRP A 204 -2.65 13.94 16.17
N VAL A 205 -1.63 13.14 16.51
CA VAL A 205 -1.73 11.68 16.50
C VAL A 205 -1.29 11.09 17.84
N MET A 206 -1.97 10.03 18.28
CA MET A 206 -1.69 9.37 19.56
C MET A 206 -1.72 7.85 19.41
N GLY A 207 -0.95 7.16 20.25
CA GLY A 207 -1.03 5.71 20.37
C GLY A 207 -2.26 5.28 21.17
N ASP A 208 -2.80 4.11 20.83
CA ASP A 208 -3.90 3.50 21.57
C ASP A 208 -3.43 2.99 22.95
N HIS A 209 -2.16 2.57 23.05
CA HIS A 209 -1.50 2.26 24.31
C HIS A 209 -0.90 3.53 24.93
N ARG A 210 -1.75 4.30 25.62
CA ARG A 210 -1.43 5.68 26.03
C ARG A 210 -0.23 5.77 26.96
N SER A 211 -0.04 4.79 27.83
CA SER A 211 1.06 4.74 28.80
C SER A 211 2.41 4.39 28.18
N ALA A 212 2.43 3.75 27.01
CA ALA A 212 3.62 3.22 26.36
C ALA A 212 3.76 3.71 24.90
N SER A 213 3.36 4.94 24.62
CA SER A 213 3.44 5.55 23.29
C SER A 213 4.21 6.86 23.32
N ALA A 214 5.30 6.92 22.55
CA ALA A 214 5.96 8.17 22.15
C ALA A 214 5.20 8.73 20.94
N ASP A 215 4.33 9.71 21.19
CA ASP A 215 3.46 10.33 20.18
C ASP A 215 3.42 11.85 20.35
N SER A 216 2.48 12.54 19.69
CA SER A 216 2.40 14.01 19.68
C SER A 216 2.51 14.66 21.06
N ARG A 217 2.04 13.99 22.12
CA ARG A 217 2.11 14.47 23.51
C ARG A 217 3.53 14.72 24.00
N GLN A 218 4.50 13.91 23.57
CA GLN A 218 5.90 14.06 23.99
C GLN A 218 6.62 15.20 23.25
N HIS A 219 6.00 15.71 22.18
CA HIS A 219 6.60 16.65 21.24
C HIS A 219 5.92 18.02 21.24
N VAL A 220 5.10 18.34 22.25
CA VAL A 220 4.41 19.65 22.37
C VAL A 220 5.37 20.85 22.34
N GLY A 221 6.62 20.66 22.76
CA GLY A 221 7.66 21.69 22.70
C GLY A 221 8.27 21.93 21.31
N ASP A 222 7.96 21.08 20.33
CA ASP A 222 8.52 21.17 18.98
C ASP A 222 7.92 22.35 18.20
N LYS A 223 8.57 22.72 17.09
CA LYS A 223 8.20 23.84 16.22
C LYS A 223 6.71 23.90 15.86
N TYR A 224 6.04 22.75 15.74
CA TYR A 224 4.63 22.64 15.38
C TYR A 224 3.78 21.97 16.46
N GLY A 225 4.22 22.03 17.72
CA GLY A 225 3.47 21.48 18.85
C GLY A 225 3.20 19.99 18.71
N GLY A 226 4.21 19.20 18.34
CA GLY A 226 4.09 17.73 18.25
C GLY A 226 3.20 17.21 17.13
N THR A 227 2.73 18.06 16.21
CA THR A 227 1.90 17.63 15.08
C THR A 227 2.76 17.10 13.92
N ILE A 228 2.19 16.22 13.11
CA ILE A 228 2.83 15.64 11.91
C ILE A 228 2.18 16.19 10.64
N GLY A 229 2.91 16.28 9.52
CA GLY A 229 2.35 16.80 8.28
C GLY A 229 1.42 15.79 7.61
N VAL A 230 0.31 16.25 7.04
CA VAL A 230 -0.54 15.39 6.18
C VAL A 230 0.26 14.82 5.01
N ASP A 231 1.27 15.57 4.53
CA ASP A 231 2.15 15.14 3.45
C ASP A 231 3.12 14.00 3.86
N ASP A 232 3.34 13.79 5.16
CA ASP A 232 4.22 12.74 5.72
C ASP A 232 3.46 11.41 5.92
N VAL A 233 2.12 11.44 5.81
CA VAL A 233 1.28 10.25 5.86
C VAL A 233 1.51 9.37 4.63
N ILE A 234 1.84 8.11 4.91
CA ILE A 234 2.05 7.07 3.89
C ILE A 234 0.71 6.48 3.47
N GLY A 235 -0.20 6.24 4.40
CA GLY A 235 -1.57 5.76 4.14
C GLY A 235 -2.33 5.31 5.39
N LYS A 236 -3.56 4.85 5.19
CA LYS A 236 -4.45 4.32 6.23
C LYS A 236 -4.16 2.85 6.50
N ALA A 237 -3.84 2.47 7.73
CA ALA A 237 -3.83 1.07 8.12
C ALA A 237 -5.27 0.54 8.16
N SER A 238 -5.60 -0.40 7.28
CA SER A 238 -7.00 -0.85 7.10
C SER A 238 -7.25 -2.33 7.34
N LEU A 239 -6.22 -3.16 7.31
CA LEU A 239 -6.38 -4.61 7.38
C LEU A 239 -5.17 -5.27 8.03
N ILE A 240 -5.37 -6.12 9.02
CA ILE A 240 -4.37 -7.05 9.52
C ILE A 240 -4.36 -8.27 8.58
N VAL A 241 -3.21 -8.57 7.99
CA VAL A 241 -3.02 -9.70 7.06
C VAL A 241 -2.23 -10.86 7.68
N TRP A 242 -1.57 -10.62 8.80
CA TRP A 242 -0.86 -11.62 9.59
C TRP A 242 -0.77 -11.18 11.06
N PRO A 243 -0.84 -12.10 12.04
CA PRO A 243 -1.02 -13.55 11.89
C PRO A 243 -2.45 -13.93 11.44
N LEU A 244 -2.63 -15.13 10.88
CA LEU A 244 -3.90 -15.51 10.21
C LEU A 244 -5.09 -15.58 11.16
N ASP A 245 -4.86 -15.84 12.45
CA ASP A 245 -5.86 -15.84 13.52
C ASP A 245 -6.33 -14.41 13.89
N ARG A 246 -5.56 -13.39 13.51
CA ARG A 246 -5.92 -11.97 13.69
C ARG A 246 -6.27 -11.26 12.38
N PHE A 247 -6.49 -12.03 11.31
CA PHE A 247 -6.91 -11.46 10.03
C PHE A 247 -8.24 -10.70 10.21
N GLY A 248 -8.24 -9.40 9.92
CA GLY A 248 -9.39 -8.56 10.19
C GLY A 248 -9.21 -7.12 9.72
N VAL A 249 -10.34 -6.45 9.49
CA VAL A 249 -10.37 -5.01 9.17
C VAL A 249 -10.09 -4.22 10.43
N LEU A 250 -9.32 -3.14 10.31
CA LEU A 250 -9.07 -2.21 11.41
C LEU A 250 -10.18 -1.17 11.46
N ASP A 251 -10.79 -1.02 12.63
CA ASP A 251 -11.86 -0.06 12.84
C ASP A 251 -11.32 1.39 12.92
N SER A 252 -12.11 2.31 12.39
CA SER A 252 -11.93 3.76 12.52
C SER A 252 -13.20 4.32 13.14
N PRO A 253 -13.37 4.22 14.48
CA PRO A 253 -14.56 4.72 15.15
C PRO A 253 -14.67 6.23 14.99
N ASP A 254 -15.90 6.74 15.02
CA ASP A 254 -16.13 8.18 15.13
C ASP A 254 -15.90 8.61 16.57
N ILE A 255 -14.73 9.20 16.82
CA ILE A 255 -14.26 9.53 18.17
C ILE A 255 -14.71 10.93 18.64
N GLN A 256 -15.19 11.77 17.72
CA GLN A 256 -15.53 13.17 17.96
C GLN A 256 -17.05 13.44 17.91
N ASN A 257 -17.86 12.61 17.24
CA ASN A 257 -19.32 12.83 17.16
C ASN A 257 -20.09 11.91 18.12
N LEU A 258 -20.19 12.31 19.38
CA LEU A 258 -20.98 11.63 20.43
C LEU A 258 -22.51 11.60 20.16
N GLU A 259 -23.02 12.28 19.12
CA GLU A 259 -24.45 12.42 18.83
C GLU A 259 -25.11 11.20 18.15
N ALA A 260 -24.38 10.14 17.80
CA ALA A 260 -24.96 8.90 17.27
C ALA A 260 -25.40 7.89 18.36
N ALA A 261 -25.09 8.13 19.64
CA ALA A 261 -25.36 7.20 20.74
C ALA A 261 -26.72 7.42 21.45
N GLY A 262 -27.66 8.16 20.85
CA GLY A 262 -28.89 8.55 21.56
C GLY A 262 -30.11 8.95 20.73
N VAL A 263 -30.62 8.08 19.84
CA VAL A 263 -32.03 8.15 19.41
C VAL A 263 -32.58 6.78 18.98
N PRO A 264 -33.64 6.22 19.60
CA PRO A 264 -34.34 5.08 19.03
C PRO A 264 -35.19 5.57 17.87
N VAL A 265 -34.71 5.40 16.63
CA VAL A 265 -35.50 5.71 15.43
C VAL A 265 -36.54 4.60 15.22
N GLY A 266 -37.70 4.77 15.84
CA GLY A 266 -38.94 4.18 15.36
C GLY A 266 -39.42 4.94 14.14
N GLY A 267 -39.12 4.44 12.94
CA GLY A 267 -39.61 5.01 11.68
C GLY A 267 -39.37 4.07 10.51
N SER A 268 -40.45 3.44 10.03
CA SER A 268 -40.45 2.48 8.92
C SER A 268 -39.88 3.06 7.62
N PRO A 269 -39.25 2.25 6.74
CA PRO A 269 -38.70 2.72 5.48
C PRO A 269 -39.82 2.91 4.45
N SER A 270 -39.84 4.06 3.79
CA SER A 270 -40.55 4.24 2.51
C SER A 270 -39.52 4.48 1.39
N PRO A 271 -39.63 3.77 0.25
CA PRO A 271 -38.67 3.87 -0.83
C PRO A 271 -39.15 4.90 -1.86
N VAL A 272 -38.35 5.92 -2.15
CA VAL A 272 -38.49 6.68 -3.39
C VAL A 272 -37.11 7.04 -3.90
N GLY A 273 -36.74 6.45 -5.02
CA GLY A 273 -35.51 6.74 -5.75
C GLY A 273 -35.64 7.97 -6.64
N ALA A 274 -34.49 8.56 -6.96
CA ALA A 274 -34.13 9.22 -8.23
C ALA A 274 -32.70 9.76 -8.04
N VAL A 275 -31.67 9.05 -8.51
CA VAL A 275 -30.98 9.33 -9.78
C VAL A 275 -30.72 10.82 -10.03
N VAL A 276 -29.49 11.27 -9.77
CA VAL A 276 -28.83 12.31 -10.58
C VAL A 276 -27.43 11.80 -10.91
N ALA A 277 -27.30 11.21 -12.09
CA ALA A 277 -26.02 11.02 -12.76
C ALA A 277 -25.62 12.36 -13.39
N ALA A 278 -24.53 12.96 -12.92
CA ALA A 278 -23.88 14.06 -13.62
C ALA A 278 -22.72 13.51 -14.46
N PRO A 279 -22.61 13.84 -15.76
CA PRO A 279 -21.51 13.40 -16.59
C PRO A 279 -20.37 14.42 -16.48
N TYR A 280 -19.25 14.02 -15.89
CA TYR A 280 -17.99 14.75 -16.07
C TYR A 280 -17.04 13.89 -16.88
N VAL A 281 -17.15 14.07 -18.20
CA VAL A 281 -16.04 13.88 -19.13
C VAL A 281 -15.04 14.99 -18.79
N LEU A 282 -14.03 14.67 -17.99
CA LEU A 282 -12.77 15.41 -17.92
C LEU A 282 -11.69 14.44 -18.36
N GLY A 283 -11.02 14.85 -19.45
CA GLY A 283 -10.03 14.04 -20.15
C GLY A 283 -8.88 13.60 -19.26
N LEU A 284 -8.15 12.61 -19.79
CA LEU A 284 -6.86 12.14 -19.29
C LEU A 284 -5.82 13.29 -19.28
N ALA A 285 -5.95 14.21 -18.34
CA ALA A 285 -4.84 15.01 -17.85
C ALA A 285 -4.21 14.19 -16.72
N GLY A 286 -2.92 13.87 -16.86
CA GLY A 286 -2.22 12.91 -16.02
C GLY A 286 -2.59 13.04 -14.54
N ALA A 287 -2.98 11.90 -13.94
CA ALA A 287 -3.14 11.76 -12.49
C ALA A 287 -1.77 11.92 -11.84
N VAL A 288 -1.32 13.17 -11.73
CA VAL A 288 -0.30 13.53 -10.75
C VAL A 288 -1.04 13.46 -9.42
N PRO A 289 -0.68 12.56 -8.50
CA PRO A 289 -1.27 12.54 -7.17
C PRO A 289 -1.28 13.96 -6.63
N LEU A 290 -2.42 14.40 -6.06
CA LEU A 290 -2.53 15.73 -5.46
C LEU A 290 -1.37 16.01 -4.49
N ARG A 291 -0.83 14.97 -3.82
CA ARG A 291 0.42 14.99 -3.05
C ARG A 291 1.63 15.54 -3.81
N LEU A 292 1.92 15.06 -5.03
CA LEU A 292 3.04 15.54 -5.84
C LEU A 292 2.83 16.99 -6.31
N TRP A 293 1.59 17.38 -6.56
CA TRP A 293 1.26 18.75 -6.95
C TRP A 293 1.29 19.73 -5.77
N ARG A 294 0.75 19.34 -4.60
CA ARG A 294 0.79 20.09 -3.33
C ARG A 294 2.24 20.25 -2.84
N ARG A 295 3.05 19.18 -2.85
CA ARG A 295 4.49 19.22 -2.51
C ARG A 295 5.26 20.20 -3.40
N ARG A 296 5.00 20.21 -4.71
CA ARG A 296 5.61 21.18 -5.65
C ARG A 296 5.18 22.62 -5.40
N ARG A 297 3.93 22.87 -4.99
CA ARG A 297 3.44 24.23 -4.68
C ARG A 297 3.98 24.75 -3.35
N ARG A 298 4.07 23.91 -2.32
CA ARG A 298 4.61 24.29 -1.00
C ARG A 298 6.12 24.53 -1.06
N ALA A 299 6.89 23.70 -1.78
CA ALA A 299 8.32 23.94 -2.00
C ALA A 299 8.60 25.31 -2.68
N ARG A 300 7.69 25.78 -3.54
CA ARG A 300 7.78 27.12 -4.15
C ARG A 300 7.42 28.26 -3.20
N ARG A 301 6.61 28.01 -2.17
CA ARG A 301 6.24 29.01 -1.14
C ARG A 301 7.29 29.10 -0.01
N ALA A 302 8.03 28.03 0.27
CA ALA A 302 9.11 28.05 1.25
C ALA A 302 10.42 28.66 0.71
N ALA A 303 10.53 28.85 -0.61
CA ALA A 303 11.69 29.40 -1.30
C ALA A 303 11.53 30.88 -1.72
N GLY A 304 10.46 31.54 -1.29
CA GLY A 304 10.19 32.97 -1.53
C GLY A 304 9.78 33.66 -0.24
#